data_AF-A0A3M4APJ1-F1
#
_entry.id   AF-A0A3M4APJ1-F1
#
_cell.length_a   1.000
_cell.length_b   1.000
_cell.length_c   1.000
_cell.angle_alpha   90.00
_cell.angle_beta   90.00
_cell.angle_gamma   90.00
#
_symmetry.space_group_name_H-M   'P 1'
#
loop_
_entity.id
_entity.type
_entity.pdbx_description
1 polymer ?
#
loop_
_entity_poly.entity_id
_entity_poly.type
_entity_poly.pdbx_seq_one_letter_code
_entity_poly.pdbx_strand_id
1 'polypeptide(L)'
;MLIELELNINDAQALLRHCSDHQPDSDDFRENARLREALEDLASAINNAMSHTRSGETSTVVIEPLLLAAAVAVFGDEAIAVLWLSKPLNVLGNKRPLDVSVEDALELIAQLEHGMVT
;
A
#
# COMPACT_ATOMS: atom_id res chain seq x y z
N MET A 1 -20.74 -8.01 13.11
CA MET A 1 -19.71 -8.84 13.76
C MET A 1 -18.49 -8.80 12.87
N LEU A 2 -17.34 -8.34 13.38
CA LEU A 2 -16.11 -8.26 12.60
C LEU A 2 -15.25 -9.48 12.97
N ILE A 3 -14.77 -10.21 11.97
CA ILE A 3 -13.84 -11.33 12.17
C ILE A 3 -12.52 -10.90 11.54
N GLU A 4 -11.44 -11.00 12.31
CA GLU A 4 -10.08 -10.75 11.83
C GLU A 4 -9.44 -12.09 11.47
N LEU A 5 -8.88 -12.18 10.25
CA LEU A 5 -8.16 -13.35 9.79
C LEU A 5 -6.71 -12.97 9.50
N GLU A 6 -5.78 -13.58 10.25
CA GLU A 6 -4.37 -13.52 9.92
C GLU A 6 -4.06 -14.60 8.88
N LEU A 7 -3.85 -14.19 7.63
CA LEU A 7 -3.55 -15.09 6.52
C LEU A 7 -2.26 -14.64 5.83
N ASN A 8 -1.41 -15.60 5.46
CA ASN A 8 -0.33 -15.30 4.52
C ASN A 8 -0.88 -15.17 3.08
N ILE A 9 -0.06 -14.66 2.16
CA ILE A 9 -0.45 -14.41 0.77
C ILE A 9 -0.93 -15.69 0.06
N ASN A 10 -0.27 -16.83 0.28
CA ASN A 10 -0.61 -18.09 -0.37
C ASN A 10 -1.96 -18.63 0.12
N ASP A 11 -2.18 -18.58 1.44
CA ASP A 11 -3.43 -19.04 2.06
C ASP A 11 -4.59 -18.14 1.69
N ALA A 12 -4.37 -16.82 1.68
CA ALA A 12 -5.37 -15.87 1.24
C ALA A 12 -5.72 -16.09 -0.24
N GLN A 13 -4.75 -16.41 -1.10
CA GLN A 13 -4.99 -16.74 -2.51
C GLN A 13 -5.74 -18.05 -2.69
N ALA A 14 -5.41 -19.07 -1.90
CA ALA A 14 -6.11 -20.35 -1.89
C ALA A 14 -7.57 -20.17 -1.45
N LEU A 15 -7.79 -19.37 -0.41
CA LEU A 15 -9.13 -19.05 0.09
C LEU A 15 -9.95 -18.25 -0.93
N LEU A 16 -9.35 -17.25 -1.59
CA LEU A 16 -10.01 -16.47 -2.63
C LEU A 16 -10.48 -17.34 -3.81
N ARG A 17 -9.64 -18.30 -4.23
CA ARG A 17 -10.02 -19.28 -5.26
C ARG A 17 -11.18 -20.14 -4.78
N HIS A 18 -11.12 -20.63 -3.54
CA HIS A 18 -12.19 -21.42 -2.98
C HIS A 18 -13.52 -20.66 -2.92
N CYS A 19 -13.52 -19.40 -2.48
CA CYS A 19 -14.72 -18.57 -2.45
C CYS A 19 -15.32 -18.34 -3.85
N SER A 20 -14.49 -18.34 -4.88
CA SER A 20 -14.93 -18.13 -6.27
C SER A 20 -15.44 -19.42 -6.93
N ASP A 21 -14.83 -20.56 -6.63
CA ASP A 21 -15.16 -21.85 -7.24
C ASP A 21 -16.25 -22.62 -6.47
N HIS A 22 -16.44 -22.32 -5.19
CA HIS A 22 -17.40 -23.03 -4.36
C HIS A 22 -18.83 -22.62 -4.70
N GLN A 23 -19.60 -23.59 -5.17
CA GLN A 23 -21.03 -23.43 -5.41
C GLN A 23 -21.80 -24.08 -4.25
N PRO A 24 -22.60 -23.30 -3.48
CA PRO A 24 -23.48 -23.85 -2.47
C PRO A 24 -24.52 -24.75 -3.13
N ASP A 25 -24.60 -26.01 -2.70
CA ASP A 25 -25.57 -26.98 -3.20
C ASP A 25 -26.34 -27.60 -2.03
N SER A 26 -27.05 -26.75 -1.30
CA SER A 26 -28.06 -27.14 -0.31
C SER A 26 -29.45 -27.22 -0.97
N ASP A 27 -30.37 -27.96 -0.36
CA ASP A 27 -31.78 -28.05 -0.81
C ASP A 27 -32.56 -26.74 -0.56
N ASP A 28 -32.00 -25.82 0.25
CA ASP A 28 -32.56 -24.48 0.51
C ASP A 28 -31.93 -23.41 -0.40
N PHE A 29 -32.69 -22.99 -1.41
CA PHE A 29 -32.27 -21.94 -2.35
C PHE A 29 -31.97 -20.60 -1.67
N ARG A 30 -32.64 -20.27 -0.56
CA ARG A 30 -32.41 -19.01 0.17
C ARG A 30 -31.10 -19.07 0.93
N GLU A 31 -30.81 -20.23 1.52
CA GLU A 31 -29.53 -20.48 2.17
C GLU A 31 -28.39 -20.41 1.14
N ASN A 32 -28.54 -21.07 -0.01
CA ASN A 32 -27.56 -20.98 -1.09
C ASN A 32 -27.32 -19.54 -1.56
N ALA A 33 -28.39 -18.73 -1.69
CA ALA A 33 -28.27 -17.33 -2.07
C ALA A 33 -27.50 -16.51 -1.03
N ARG A 34 -27.81 -16.69 0.26
CA ARG A 34 -27.11 -16.02 1.37
C ARG A 34 -25.65 -16.45 1.47
N LEU A 35 -25.37 -17.73 1.31
CA LEU A 35 -24.00 -18.25 1.39
C LEU A 35 -23.17 -17.73 0.23
N ARG A 36 -23.74 -17.69 -0.98
CA ARG A 36 -23.09 -17.12 -2.16
C ARG A 36 -22.75 -15.64 -1.96
N GLU A 37 -23.70 -14.84 -1.46
CA GLU A 37 -23.46 -13.42 -1.15
C GLU A 37 -22.33 -13.26 -0.12
N ALA A 38 -22.34 -14.06 0.95
CA ALA A 38 -21.28 -14.01 1.96
C ALA A 38 -19.90 -14.41 1.41
N LEU A 39 -19.83 -15.38 0.49
CA LEU A 39 -18.59 -15.78 -0.17
C LEU A 39 -18.08 -14.71 -1.15
N GLU A 40 -18.99 -14.03 -1.87
CA GLU A 40 -18.66 -12.90 -2.74
C GLU A 40 -18.11 -11.72 -1.93
N ASP A 41 -18.74 -11.37 -0.81
CA ASP A 41 -18.26 -10.32 0.11
C ASP A 41 -16.89 -10.66 0.69
N LEU A 42 -16.69 -11.92 1.12
CA LEU A 42 -15.40 -12.39 1.63
C LEU A 42 -14.30 -12.34 0.56
N ALA A 43 -14.59 -12.80 -0.65
CA ALA A 43 -13.64 -12.74 -1.77
C ALA A 43 -13.25 -11.29 -2.11
N SER A 44 -14.22 -10.38 -2.11
CA SER A 44 -13.99 -8.96 -2.34
C SER A 44 -13.10 -8.34 -1.25
N ALA A 45 -13.36 -8.65 0.02
CA ALA A 45 -12.56 -8.20 1.15
C ALA A 45 -11.11 -8.71 1.08
N ILE A 46 -10.92 -9.99 0.77
CA ILE A 46 -9.59 -10.60 0.61
C ILE A 46 -8.83 -9.95 -0.55
N ASN A 47 -9.48 -9.76 -1.70
CA ASN A 47 -8.85 -9.15 -2.86
C ASN A 47 -8.46 -7.69 -2.59
N ASN A 48 -9.31 -6.94 -1.89
CA ASN A 48 -9.02 -5.58 -1.45
C ASN A 48 -7.86 -5.55 -0.44
N ALA A 49 -7.82 -6.47 0.53
CA ALA A 49 -6.71 -6.57 1.46
C ALA A 49 -5.40 -6.91 0.75
N MET A 50 -5.42 -7.87 -0.20
CA MET A 50 -4.24 -8.20 -1.00
C MET A 50 -3.75 -7.04 -1.86
N SER A 51 -4.67 -6.30 -2.51
CA SER A 51 -4.30 -5.12 -3.28
C SER A 51 -3.70 -4.04 -2.37
N HIS A 52 -4.18 -3.89 -1.14
CA HIS A 52 -3.61 -3.00 -0.13
C HIS A 52 -2.25 -3.48 0.41
N THR A 53 -2.03 -4.78 0.60
CA THR A 53 -0.69 -5.30 0.98
C THR A 53 0.33 -5.14 -0.13
N ARG A 54 -0.11 -5.22 -1.39
CA ARG A 54 0.69 -4.88 -2.57
C ARG A 54 0.75 -3.38 -2.83
N SER A 55 -0.01 -2.59 -2.07
CA SER A 55 -0.14 -1.16 -2.13
C SER A 55 0.14 -0.52 -0.76
N GLY A 56 1.22 -0.98 -0.10
CA GLY A 56 2.06 -0.06 0.69
C GLY A 56 2.74 1.01 -0.18
N GLU A 57 2.41 1.05 -1.47
CA GLU A 57 3.06 1.79 -2.54
C GLU A 57 2.00 2.12 -3.60
N THR A 58 1.31 3.24 -3.39
CA THR A 58 0.56 4.09 -4.35
C THR A 58 -0.65 4.75 -3.68
N SER A 59 -0.44 5.37 -2.52
CA SER A 59 -1.26 6.55 -2.21
C SER A 59 -0.96 7.56 -3.32
N THR A 60 -2.00 7.98 -4.02
CA THR A 60 -1.99 9.04 -5.04
C THR A 60 -0.90 10.05 -4.74
N VAL A 61 -0.01 10.33 -5.70
CA VAL A 61 1.13 11.25 -5.56
C VAL A 61 0.63 12.66 -5.27
N VAL A 62 0.17 12.88 -4.05
CA VAL A 62 0.06 14.16 -3.39
C VAL A 62 1.40 14.26 -2.71
N ILE A 63 2.39 14.80 -3.42
CA ILE A 63 3.64 15.15 -2.78
C ILE A 63 3.24 16.14 -1.69
N GLU A 64 3.43 15.73 -0.43
CA GLU A 64 3.11 16.58 0.71
C GLU A 64 3.74 17.96 0.48
N PRO A 65 2.96 19.05 0.49
CA PRO A 65 3.47 20.38 0.17
C PRO A 65 4.65 20.78 1.06
N LEU A 66 4.67 20.29 2.31
CA LEU A 66 5.76 20.49 3.25
C LEU A 66 7.03 19.75 2.81
N LEU A 67 6.90 18.53 2.31
CA LEU A 67 8.02 17.71 1.83
C LEU A 67 8.62 18.28 0.55
N LEU A 68 7.77 18.74 -0.37
CA LEU A 68 8.22 19.44 -1.58
C LEU A 68 8.95 20.73 -1.22
N ALA A 69 8.40 21.54 -0.31
CA ALA A 69 9.02 22.79 0.12
C ALA A 69 10.40 22.55 0.77
N ALA A 70 10.52 21.52 1.62
CA ALA A 70 11.80 21.15 2.23
C ALA A 70 12.83 20.71 1.19
N ALA A 71 12.42 19.86 0.24
CA ALA A 71 13.32 19.42 -0.84
C ALA A 71 13.72 20.60 -1.74
N VAL A 72 12.80 21.50 -2.08
CA VAL A 72 13.09 22.73 -2.83
C VAL A 72 14.05 23.64 -2.06
N ALA A 73 13.94 23.72 -0.72
CA ALA A 73 14.87 24.52 0.08
C ALA A 73 16.32 24.00 -0.02
N VAL A 74 16.51 22.68 -0.12
CA VAL A 74 17.84 22.05 -0.23
C VAL A 74 18.37 22.06 -1.67
N PHE A 75 17.53 21.74 -2.66
CA PHE A 75 17.95 21.61 -4.06
C PHE A 75 17.83 22.92 -4.86
N GLY A 76 17.09 23.91 -4.37
CA GLY A 76 16.86 25.21 -5.00
C GLY A 76 15.93 25.19 -6.22
N ASP A 77 15.50 24.00 -6.68
CA ASP A 77 14.70 23.82 -7.89
C ASP A 77 13.63 22.73 -7.66
N GLU A 78 12.39 23.06 -8.03
CA GLU A 78 11.23 22.18 -7.88
C GLU A 78 11.31 20.93 -8.75
N ALA A 79 11.79 21.04 -9.99
CA ALA A 79 11.94 19.89 -10.87
C ALA A 79 13.01 18.93 -10.34
N ILE A 80 14.09 19.46 -9.75
CA ILE A 80 15.14 18.64 -9.11
C ILE A 80 14.62 17.99 -7.83
N ALA A 81 13.88 18.73 -7.00
CA ALA A 81 13.26 18.21 -5.79
C ALA A 81 12.29 17.05 -6.09
N VAL A 82 11.38 17.24 -7.05
CA VAL A 82 10.44 16.19 -7.48
C VAL A 82 11.17 14.98 -8.07
N LEU A 83 12.19 15.23 -8.89
CA LEU A 83 13.00 14.17 -9.49
C LEU A 83 13.74 13.36 -8.41
N TRP A 84 14.25 14.01 -7.38
CA TRP A 84 14.92 13.35 -6.27
C TRP A 84 13.94 12.55 -5.41
N LEU A 85 12.79 13.13 -5.06
CA LEU A 85 11.72 12.46 -4.31
C LEU A 85 11.18 11.22 -5.05
N SER A 86 11.22 11.24 -6.39
CA SER A 86 10.78 10.14 -7.24
C SER A 86 11.86 9.08 -7.53
N LYS A 87 13.12 9.33 -7.14
CA LYS A 87 14.23 8.40 -7.38
C LYS A 87 14.43 7.46 -6.19
N PRO A 88 14.64 6.16 -6.43
CA PRO A 88 14.95 5.23 -5.35
C PRO A 88 16.33 5.53 -4.76
N LEU A 89 16.42 5.53 -3.44
CA LEU A 89 17.66 5.79 -2.70
C LEU A 89 18.12 4.53 -1.97
N ASN A 90 19.42 4.23 -2.05
CA ASN A 90 20.01 3.10 -1.33
C ASN A 90 19.90 3.24 0.19
N VAL A 91 19.92 4.49 0.70
CA VAL A 91 19.76 4.80 2.13
C VAL A 91 18.39 4.34 2.66
N LEU A 92 17.37 4.32 1.80
CA LEU A 92 16.02 3.86 2.12
C LEU A 92 15.77 2.38 1.77
N GLY A 93 16.83 1.60 1.53
CA GLY A 93 16.70 0.21 1.09
C GLY A 93 16.10 0.08 -0.31
N ASN A 94 16.46 0.99 -1.22
CA ASN A 94 15.98 1.07 -2.60
C ASN A 94 14.51 1.54 -2.74
N LYS A 95 13.99 2.20 -1.71
CA LYS A 95 12.67 2.87 -1.74
C LYS A 95 12.82 4.33 -2.17
N ARG A 96 11.73 4.91 -2.70
CA ARG A 96 11.68 6.35 -2.99
C ARG A 96 11.36 7.11 -1.70
N PRO A 97 11.85 8.35 -1.55
CA PRO A 97 11.41 9.26 -0.48
C PRO A 97 9.89 9.46 -0.41
N LEU A 98 9.16 9.21 -1.50
CA LEU A 98 7.69 9.23 -1.54
C LEU A 98 7.01 7.97 -1.00
N ASP A 99 7.74 6.85 -0.87
CA ASP A 99 7.22 5.57 -0.38
C ASP A 99 7.50 5.36 1.13
N VAL A 100 8.04 6.38 1.80
CA VAL A 100 8.38 6.36 3.23
C VAL A 100 7.59 7.44 3.98
N SER A 101 7.57 7.36 5.31
CA SER A 101 6.88 8.32 6.16
C SER A 101 7.40 9.75 5.93
N VAL A 102 6.52 10.74 6.08
CA VAL A 102 6.88 12.16 5.86
C VAL A 102 8.00 12.58 6.81
N GLU A 103 7.96 12.09 8.04
CA GLU A 103 8.98 12.32 9.06
C GLU A 103 10.34 11.79 8.62
N ASP A 104 10.40 10.54 8.17
CA ASP A 104 11.64 9.89 7.69
C ASP A 104 12.21 10.62 6.46
N ALA A 105 11.33 11.05 5.54
CA ALA A 105 11.74 11.80 4.36
C ALA A 105 12.26 13.21 4.70
N LEU A 106 11.68 13.88 5.68
CA LEU A 106 12.15 15.18 6.18
C LEU A 106 13.49 15.07 6.91
N GLU A 107 13.70 14.02 7.71
CA GLU A 107 15.00 13.77 8.35
C GLU A 107 16.11 13.59 7.31
N LEU A 108 15.84 12.89 6.21
CA LEU A 108 16.80 12.75 5.11
C LEU A 108 17.13 14.08 4.43
N ILE A 109 16.12 14.93 4.23
CA ILE A 109 16.33 16.25 3.64
C ILE A 109 17.16 17.13 4.59
N ALA A 110 16.87 17.10 5.89
CA ALA A 110 17.67 17.78 6.90
C ALA A 110 19.12 17.25 6.94
N GLN A 111 19.30 15.93 6.78
CA GLN A 111 20.62 15.31 6.71
C GLN A 111 21.40 15.78 5.47
N LEU A 112 20.72 15.94 4.33
CA LEU A 112 21.30 16.51 3.10
C LEU A 112 21.65 18.00 3.27
N GLU A 113 20.78 18.78 3.92
CA GLU A 113 21.02 20.20 4.23
C GLU A 113 22.26 20.38 5.11
N HIS A 114 22.43 19.51 6.12
CA HIS A 114 23.57 19.53 7.03
C HIS A 114 24.85 18.87 6.46
N GLY A 115 24.81 18.36 5.22
CA GLY A 115 25.98 17.80 4.53
C GLY A 115 26.47 16.47 5.09
N MET A 116 25.66 15.73 5.86
CA MET A 116 26.05 14.41 6.38
C MET A 116 25.80 13.32 5.34
N VAL A 117 26.70 13.24 4.36
CA VAL A 117 26.90 12.04 3.56
C VAL A 117 27.87 11.13 4.32
N THR A 118 27.35 10.07 4.94
CA THR A 118 28.13 8.90 5.36
C THR A 118 27.44 7.64 4.89
#